data_AF-A0A257RUQ9-F1
#
_entry.id   AF-A0A257RUQ9-F1
#
_cell.length_a   1.000
_cell.length_b   1.000
_cell.length_c   1.000
_cell.angle_alpha   90.00
_cell.angle_beta   90.00
_cell.angle_gamma   90.00
#
_symmetry.space_group_name_H-M   'P 1'
#
loop_
_entity.id
_entity.type
_entity.pdbx_description
1 polymer ?
#
loop_
_entity_poly.entity_id
_entity_poly.type
_entity_poly.pdbx_seq_one_letter_code
_entity_poly.pdbx_strand_id
1 'polypeptide(L)'
;RNPMGAGARLERWCKGGSLGWAFDGERDDVSLDATTVGFDLTAILDNGTVCAPAANYLLYRISQALDGRRFVLSCDEFNFYLLNPLFAKIWADFMLTVRKSNAVVLLATQEPAPVLDSPQGDSILRQCQTLVFCPTPGAEEHLYRKRLNFTAGEFRAIAEDMLPNSRQLLIKRHGSSAIIDFDLSALPEFVAILSSRKSSVGFVERLRATHGDDPAAWLPEFMARFHEEVE
;
A
#
# COMPACT_ATOMS: atom_id res chain seq x y z
N ARG A 1 40.00 -2.03 15.83
CA ARG A 1 38.68 -2.37 15.24
C ARG A 1 38.86 -2.44 13.72
N ASN A 2 38.35 -3.47 13.03
CA ASN A 2 38.39 -3.53 11.56
C ASN A 2 37.40 -2.48 11.00
N PRO A 3 37.86 -1.41 10.32
CA PRO A 3 36.97 -0.37 9.79
C PRO A 3 36.05 -0.88 8.67
N MET A 4 36.37 -2.03 8.08
CA MET A 4 35.52 -2.75 7.11
C MET A 4 34.77 -3.94 7.72
N GLY A 5 34.82 -4.09 9.05
CA GLY A 5 34.12 -5.17 9.76
C GLY A 5 32.61 -4.93 9.85
N ALA A 6 31.86 -5.98 10.15
CA ALA A 6 30.41 -5.88 10.36
C ALA A 6 30.06 -4.89 11.48
N GLY A 7 30.84 -4.85 12.56
CA GLY A 7 30.63 -3.91 13.67
C GLY A 7 30.67 -2.44 13.26
N ALA A 8 31.66 -2.04 12.44
CA ALA A 8 31.75 -0.65 11.95
C ALA A 8 30.57 -0.27 11.04
N ARG A 9 30.01 -1.24 10.28
CA ARG A 9 28.81 -1.01 9.46
C ARG A 9 27.53 -0.93 10.29
N LEU A 10 27.48 -1.63 11.42
CA LEU A 10 26.33 -1.63 12.35
C LEU A 10 26.33 -0.42 13.28
N GLU A 11 27.49 0.16 13.59
CA GLU A 11 27.64 1.27 14.55
C GLU A 11 26.74 2.48 14.23
N ARG A 12 26.53 2.81 12.95
CA ARG A 12 25.62 3.90 12.55
C ARG A 12 24.15 3.64 12.88
N TRP A 13 23.76 2.37 13.04
CA TRP A 13 22.41 1.92 13.33
C TRP A 13 22.15 1.75 14.83
N CYS A 14 23.19 1.86 15.66
CA CYS A 14 23.06 1.85 17.11
C CYS A 14 22.69 3.24 17.65
N LYS A 15 22.18 3.30 18.88
CA LYS A 15 21.77 4.48 19.63
C LYS A 15 22.94 5.45 19.72
N GLY A 16 22.67 6.70 19.35
CA GLY A 16 23.70 7.75 19.20
C GLY A 16 24.34 7.80 17.81
N GLY A 17 24.12 6.80 16.95
CA GLY A 17 24.46 6.83 15.52
C GLY A 17 23.41 7.55 14.68
N SER A 18 23.76 7.91 13.44
CA SER A 18 22.89 8.68 12.53
C SER A 18 21.59 7.96 12.12
N LEU A 19 21.55 6.63 12.22
CA LEU A 19 20.39 5.78 11.94
C LEU A 19 19.90 5.02 13.19
N GLY A 20 20.39 5.39 14.39
CA GLY A 20 20.02 4.74 15.64
C GLY A 20 18.52 4.78 15.94
N TRP A 21 17.83 5.79 15.40
CA TRP A 21 16.38 5.95 15.53
C TRP A 21 15.58 4.86 14.80
N ALA A 22 16.16 4.16 13.82
CA ALA A 22 15.42 3.26 12.94
C ALA A 22 15.26 1.83 13.51
N PHE A 23 16.29 1.30 14.20
CA PHE A 23 16.32 -0.11 14.62
C PHE A 23 16.86 -0.36 16.04
N ASP A 24 17.33 0.65 16.77
CA ASP A 24 17.90 0.46 18.11
C ASP A 24 16.98 0.91 19.24
N GLY A 25 15.71 0.46 19.15
CA GLY A 25 14.74 0.60 20.22
C GLY A 25 15.04 -0.34 21.39
N GLU A 26 14.70 0.06 22.62
CA GLU A 26 14.88 -0.79 23.81
C GLU A 26 14.00 -2.05 23.78
N ARG A 27 12.89 -1.97 23.04
CA ARG A 27 11.95 -3.07 22.79
C ARG A 27 11.54 -3.06 21.32
N ASP A 28 11.16 -4.23 20.83
CA ASP A 28 10.53 -4.40 19.53
C ASP A 28 9.00 -4.42 19.72
N ASP A 29 8.38 -3.27 19.50
CA ASP A 29 6.93 -3.07 19.69
C ASP A 29 6.09 -3.45 18.45
N VAL A 30 6.73 -3.94 17.37
CA VAL A 30 5.97 -4.41 16.19
C VAL A 30 5.19 -5.66 16.59
N SER A 31 3.86 -5.64 16.46
CA SER A 31 2.97 -6.79 16.70
C SER A 31 1.98 -6.96 15.54
N LEU A 32 1.64 -8.22 15.27
CA LEU A 32 0.64 -8.65 14.27
C LEU A 32 -0.51 -9.44 14.90
N ASP A 33 -0.70 -9.29 16.22
CA ASP A 33 -1.68 -10.04 17.01
C ASP A 33 -3.10 -9.47 16.87
N ALA A 34 -3.22 -8.18 16.59
CA ALA A 34 -4.50 -7.53 16.32
C ALA A 34 -5.11 -8.00 14.98
N THR A 35 -6.43 -7.93 14.86
CA THR A 35 -7.16 -8.33 13.63
C THR A 35 -6.80 -7.47 12.42
N THR A 36 -6.50 -6.19 12.65
CA THR A 36 -6.08 -5.24 11.61
C THR A 36 -4.88 -4.47 12.14
N VAL A 37 -3.79 -4.46 11.38
CA VAL A 37 -2.56 -3.74 11.70
C VAL A 37 -2.16 -2.91 10.49
N GLY A 38 -1.89 -1.63 10.73
CA GLY A 38 -1.37 -0.70 9.73
C GLY A 38 0.03 -0.26 10.11
N PHE A 39 0.92 -0.19 9.13
CA PHE A 39 2.23 0.43 9.28
C PHE A 39 2.27 1.69 8.41
N ASP A 40 2.40 2.85 9.05
CA ASP A 40 2.69 4.09 8.35
C ASP A 40 4.18 4.14 8.03
N LEU A 41 4.51 4.08 6.73
CA LEU A 41 5.89 4.13 6.24
C LEU A 41 6.26 5.51 5.69
N THR A 42 5.36 6.50 5.72
CA THR A 42 5.57 7.81 5.09
C THR A 42 6.87 8.47 5.54
N ALA A 43 7.21 8.40 6.82
CA ALA A 43 8.45 8.99 7.35
C ALA A 43 9.74 8.31 6.85
N ILE A 44 9.66 7.08 6.33
CA ILE A 44 10.83 6.30 5.91
C ILE A 44 10.89 6.04 4.41
N LEU A 45 9.78 6.21 3.66
CA LEU A 45 9.73 5.95 2.21
C LEU A 45 10.79 6.76 1.44
N ASP A 46 10.98 8.03 1.79
CA ASP A 46 11.97 8.92 1.17
C ASP A 46 13.42 8.66 1.66
N ASN A 47 13.59 7.88 2.74
CA ASN A 47 14.91 7.50 3.24
C ASN A 47 15.33 6.16 2.65
N GLY A 48 15.91 6.17 1.45
CA GLY A 48 16.36 4.96 0.75
C GLY A 48 17.36 4.09 1.54
N THR A 49 18.03 4.63 2.56
CA THR A 49 18.92 3.82 3.43
C THR A 49 18.12 3.02 4.46
N VAL A 50 17.03 3.57 5.00
CA VAL A 50 16.21 2.96 6.07
C VAL A 50 15.03 2.18 5.50
N CYS A 51 14.42 2.66 4.41
CA CYS A 51 13.24 2.07 3.79
C CYS A 51 13.43 0.58 3.49
N ALA A 52 14.50 0.21 2.78
CA ALA A 52 14.69 -1.18 2.36
C ALA A 52 14.91 -2.15 3.55
N PRO A 53 15.76 -1.84 4.55
CA PRO A 53 15.85 -2.64 5.77
C PRO A 53 14.54 -2.72 6.55
N ALA A 54 13.78 -1.63 6.66
CA ALA A 54 12.55 -1.61 7.45
C ALA A 54 11.46 -2.44 6.81
N ALA A 55 11.28 -2.30 5.50
CA ALA A 55 10.33 -3.09 4.74
C ALA A 55 10.71 -4.59 4.73
N ASN A 56 12.00 -4.93 4.68
CA ASN A 56 12.47 -6.31 4.83
C ASN A 56 12.16 -6.88 6.23
N TYR A 57 12.37 -6.08 7.27
CA TYR A 57 12.03 -6.47 8.62
C TYR A 57 10.52 -6.72 8.79
N LEU A 58 9.68 -5.83 8.27
CA LEU A 58 8.22 -6.01 8.27
C LEU A 58 7.79 -7.26 7.49
N LEU A 59 8.36 -7.50 6.31
CA LEU A 59 8.10 -8.73 5.56
C LEU A 59 8.50 -9.99 6.33
N TYR A 60 9.63 -9.95 7.04
CA TYR A 60 10.01 -11.03 7.94
C TYR A 60 8.95 -11.27 9.02
N ARG A 61 8.50 -10.22 9.72
CA ARG A 61 7.43 -10.34 10.75
C ARG A 61 6.13 -10.88 10.16
N ILE A 62 5.73 -10.40 8.98
CA ILE A 62 4.55 -10.88 8.24
C ILE A 62 4.71 -12.36 7.91
N SER A 63 5.88 -12.79 7.44
CA SER A 63 6.12 -14.21 7.09
C SER A 63 5.93 -15.15 8.29
N GLN A 64 6.23 -14.69 9.51
CA GLN A 64 6.01 -15.47 10.74
C GLN A 64 4.52 -15.56 11.10
N ALA A 65 3.72 -14.57 10.71
CA ALA A 65 2.27 -14.54 10.93
C ALA A 65 1.46 -15.33 9.88
N LEU A 66 2.13 -15.83 8.83
CA LEU A 66 1.55 -16.69 7.79
C LEU A 66 1.53 -18.16 8.23
N ASP A 67 0.85 -18.44 9.34
CA ASP A 67 0.73 -19.76 9.97
C ASP A 67 -0.36 -20.67 9.36
N GLY A 68 -0.96 -20.26 8.23
CA GLY A 68 -2.06 -20.94 7.55
C GLY A 68 -3.44 -20.32 7.81
N ARG A 69 -3.55 -19.38 8.75
CA ARG A 69 -4.76 -18.56 8.91
C ARG A 69 -5.04 -17.72 7.67
N ARG A 70 -6.30 -17.29 7.49
CA ARG A 70 -6.66 -16.34 6.44
C ARG A 70 -5.94 -15.02 6.72
N PHE A 71 -5.18 -14.55 5.74
CA PHE A 71 -4.38 -13.34 5.87
C PHE A 71 -4.58 -12.43 4.67
N VAL A 72 -4.71 -11.12 4.90
CA VAL A 72 -4.75 -10.12 3.84
C VAL A 72 -3.59 -9.17 4.07
N LEU A 73 -2.69 -9.11 3.09
CA LEU A 73 -1.62 -8.12 3.03
C LEU A 73 -2.00 -7.07 2.01
N SER A 74 -2.18 -5.83 2.45
CA SER A 74 -2.38 -4.69 1.56
C SER A 74 -1.14 -3.81 1.58
N CYS A 75 -0.56 -3.57 0.42
CA CYS A 75 0.61 -2.72 0.24
C CYS A 75 0.25 -1.59 -0.71
N ASP A 76 0.08 -0.42 -0.13
CA ASP A 76 -0.05 0.82 -0.89
C ASP A 76 1.33 1.30 -1.35
N GLU A 77 1.34 2.14 -2.38
CA GLU A 77 2.56 2.75 -2.94
C GLU A 77 3.64 1.70 -3.29
N PHE A 78 3.22 0.61 -3.91
CA PHE A 78 4.04 -0.59 -4.10
C PHE A 78 5.31 -0.33 -4.94
N ASN A 79 5.26 0.64 -5.83
CA ASN A 79 6.38 1.10 -6.65
C ASN A 79 7.60 1.50 -5.81
N PHE A 80 7.42 2.07 -4.61
CA PHE A 80 8.54 2.45 -3.75
C PHE A 80 9.38 1.26 -3.31
N TYR A 81 8.74 0.11 -3.10
CA TYR A 81 9.43 -1.12 -2.72
C TYR A 81 10.28 -1.71 -3.86
N LEU A 82 10.03 -1.29 -5.10
CA LEU A 82 10.78 -1.76 -6.26
C LEU A 82 12.01 -0.92 -6.58
N LEU A 83 12.17 0.26 -5.94
CA LEU A 83 13.32 1.16 -6.13
C LEU A 83 14.64 0.53 -5.66
N ASN A 84 14.59 -0.36 -4.67
CA ASN A 84 15.75 -1.10 -4.20
C ASN A 84 15.80 -2.50 -4.85
N PRO A 85 16.85 -2.84 -5.63
CA PRO A 85 16.91 -4.12 -6.34
C PRO A 85 16.89 -5.36 -5.44
N LEU A 86 17.51 -5.29 -4.26
CA LEU A 86 17.48 -6.39 -3.30
C LEU A 86 16.06 -6.58 -2.77
N PHE A 87 15.36 -5.48 -2.50
CA PHE A 87 14.01 -5.53 -1.97
C PHE A 87 12.98 -5.98 -3.02
N ALA A 88 13.12 -5.52 -4.26
CA ALA A 88 12.35 -6.03 -5.38
C ALA A 88 12.46 -7.56 -5.51
N LYS A 89 13.67 -8.12 -5.30
CA LYS A 89 13.88 -9.57 -5.31
C LYS A 89 13.15 -10.25 -4.15
N ILE A 90 13.23 -9.71 -2.94
CA ILE A 90 12.55 -10.25 -1.75
C ILE A 90 11.03 -10.29 -1.99
N TRP A 91 10.46 -9.24 -2.57
CA TRP A 91 9.05 -9.21 -2.95
C TRP A 91 8.68 -10.26 -4.00
N ALA A 92 9.52 -10.44 -5.03
CA ALA A 92 9.29 -11.47 -6.04
C ALA A 92 9.29 -12.88 -5.42
N ASP A 93 10.26 -13.18 -4.55
CA ASP A 93 10.33 -14.45 -3.83
C ASP A 93 9.11 -14.66 -2.89
N PHE A 94 8.69 -13.60 -2.19
CA PHE A 94 7.51 -13.61 -1.34
C PHE A 94 6.24 -13.89 -2.14
N MET A 95 6.03 -13.20 -3.26
CA MET A 95 4.85 -13.39 -4.14
C MET A 95 4.75 -14.82 -4.71
N LEU A 96 5.87 -15.51 -4.91
CA LEU A 96 5.90 -16.91 -5.34
C LEU A 96 5.44 -17.89 -4.25
N THR A 97 5.63 -17.54 -2.97
CA THR A 97 5.40 -18.44 -1.83
C THR A 97 4.08 -18.15 -1.11
N VAL A 98 3.65 -16.89 -1.04
CA VAL A 98 2.49 -16.43 -0.28
C VAL A 98 1.18 -17.12 -0.65
N ARG A 99 1.02 -17.56 -1.91
CA ARG A 99 -0.16 -18.32 -2.37
C ARG A 99 -0.37 -19.63 -1.62
N LYS A 100 0.70 -20.22 -1.06
CA LYS A 100 0.62 -21.48 -0.30
C LYS A 100 0.13 -21.26 1.13
N SER A 101 0.08 -20.01 1.59
CA SER A 101 -0.14 -19.65 2.99
C SER A 101 -1.56 -19.16 3.30
N ASN A 102 -2.56 -19.48 2.47
CA ASN A 102 -3.96 -19.03 2.63
C ASN A 102 -4.08 -17.49 2.74
N ALA A 103 -3.20 -16.78 2.02
CA ALA A 103 -3.07 -15.34 2.07
C ALA A 103 -3.41 -14.68 0.74
N VAL A 104 -4.01 -13.49 0.81
CA VAL A 104 -4.25 -12.59 -0.33
C VAL A 104 -3.31 -11.40 -0.22
N VAL A 105 -2.65 -11.05 -1.32
CA VAL A 105 -1.81 -9.84 -1.40
C VAL A 105 -2.47 -8.86 -2.36
N LEU A 106 -2.65 -7.63 -1.90
CA LEU A 106 -3.16 -6.49 -2.65
C LEU A 106 -2.00 -5.51 -2.82
N LEU A 107 -1.64 -5.23 -4.07
CA LEU A 107 -0.58 -4.28 -4.42
C LEU A 107 -1.22 -3.10 -5.13
N ALA A 108 -1.08 -1.90 -4.57
CA ALA A 108 -1.58 -0.67 -5.16
C ALA A 108 -0.42 0.23 -5.59
N THR A 109 -0.57 0.90 -6.73
CA THR A 109 0.38 1.88 -7.28
C THR A 109 -0.42 2.90 -8.07
N GLN A 110 0.03 4.15 -8.10
CA GLN A 110 -0.63 5.22 -8.86
C GLN A 110 -0.48 5.00 -10.37
N GLU A 111 0.66 4.47 -10.79
CA GLU A 111 0.96 4.17 -12.19
C GLU A 111 1.67 2.81 -12.35
N PRO A 112 1.46 2.11 -13.47
CA PRO A 112 2.06 0.79 -13.68
C PRO A 112 3.51 0.85 -14.17
N ALA A 113 3.98 1.97 -14.72
CA ALA A 113 5.30 2.07 -15.34
C ALA A 113 6.46 1.69 -14.40
N PRO A 114 6.54 2.18 -13.14
CA PRO A 114 7.61 1.79 -12.22
C PRO A 114 7.64 0.28 -11.92
N VAL A 115 6.47 -0.36 -11.88
CA VAL A 115 6.36 -1.81 -11.69
C VAL A 115 6.86 -2.54 -12.93
N LEU A 116 6.43 -2.09 -14.12
CA LEU A 116 6.79 -2.69 -15.40
C LEU A 116 8.28 -2.53 -15.74
N ASP A 117 8.91 -1.44 -15.32
CA ASP A 117 10.32 -1.18 -15.60
C ASP A 117 11.26 -1.79 -14.56
N SER A 118 10.70 -2.30 -13.45
CA SER A 118 11.46 -3.08 -12.48
C SER A 118 11.94 -4.41 -13.11
N PRO A 119 13.20 -4.83 -12.87
CA PRO A 119 13.69 -6.15 -13.29
C PRO A 119 12.86 -7.32 -12.75
N GLN A 120 12.13 -7.12 -11.64
CA GLN A 120 11.25 -8.12 -11.02
C GLN A 120 9.77 -7.94 -11.39
N GLY A 121 9.43 -6.87 -12.13
CA GLY A 121 8.07 -6.46 -12.47
C GLY A 121 7.26 -7.56 -13.14
N ASP A 122 7.80 -8.15 -14.19
CA ASP A 122 7.17 -9.25 -14.91
C ASP A 122 6.86 -10.46 -14.00
N SER A 123 7.78 -10.80 -13.10
CA SER A 123 7.60 -11.92 -12.17
C SER A 123 6.45 -11.65 -11.21
N ILE A 124 6.41 -10.44 -10.65
CA ILE A 124 5.37 -9.98 -9.72
C ILE A 124 4.01 -9.90 -10.43
N LEU A 125 3.94 -9.27 -11.61
CA LEU A 125 2.71 -9.13 -12.38
C LEU A 125 2.09 -10.48 -12.77
N ARG A 126 2.91 -11.48 -13.11
CA ARG A 126 2.41 -12.85 -13.36
C ARG A 126 1.80 -13.51 -12.12
N GLN A 127 2.17 -13.06 -10.92
CA GLN A 127 1.52 -13.49 -9.69
C GLN A 127 0.21 -12.75 -9.39
N CYS A 128 -0.07 -11.62 -10.04
CA CYS A 128 -1.32 -10.88 -9.91
C CYS A 128 -2.37 -11.43 -10.88
N GLN A 129 -3.22 -12.34 -10.40
CA GLN A 129 -4.29 -12.94 -11.22
C GLN A 129 -5.47 -12.00 -11.52
N THR A 130 -5.59 -10.94 -10.71
CA THR A 130 -6.65 -9.93 -10.82
C THR A 130 -5.97 -8.58 -10.83
N LEU A 131 -6.27 -7.79 -11.84
CA LEU A 131 -5.82 -6.42 -11.97
C LEU A 131 -7.05 -5.52 -11.92
N VAL A 132 -6.97 -4.44 -11.15
CA VAL A 132 -8.05 -3.48 -10.99
C VAL A 132 -7.53 -2.14 -11.46
N PHE A 133 -8.27 -1.49 -12.35
CA PHE A 133 -7.90 -0.20 -12.92
C PHE A 133 -9.03 0.81 -12.69
N CYS A 134 -8.64 1.98 -12.20
CA CYS A 134 -9.50 3.15 -12.13
C CYS A 134 -9.55 3.86 -13.50
N PRO A 135 -10.41 4.87 -13.67
CA PRO A 135 -10.33 5.78 -14.81
C PRO A 135 -8.96 6.45 -14.87
N THR A 136 -8.30 6.34 -16.01
CA THR A 136 -6.95 6.86 -16.24
C THR A 136 -6.91 7.70 -17.52
N PRO A 137 -7.45 8.94 -17.49
CA PRO A 137 -7.31 9.87 -18.60
C PRO A 137 -5.83 10.11 -18.91
N GLY A 138 -5.44 10.04 -20.18
CA GLY A 138 -4.03 10.17 -20.58
C GLY A 138 -3.21 8.89 -20.44
N ALA A 139 -3.84 7.73 -20.23
CA ALA A 139 -3.15 6.44 -20.28
C ALA A 139 -2.39 6.26 -21.59
N GLU A 140 -1.12 5.87 -21.50
CA GLU A 140 -0.29 5.62 -22.68
C GLU A 140 -0.68 4.29 -23.34
N GLU A 141 -1.21 4.35 -24.56
CA GLU A 141 -1.72 3.15 -25.25
C GLU A 141 -0.66 2.04 -25.37
N HIS A 142 0.60 2.39 -25.61
CA HIS A 142 1.69 1.42 -25.69
C HIS A 142 1.86 0.65 -24.38
N LEU A 143 1.92 1.35 -23.25
CA LEU A 143 2.07 0.76 -21.92
C LEU A 143 0.92 -0.22 -21.61
N TYR A 144 -0.33 0.23 -21.78
CA TYR A 144 -1.49 -0.58 -21.39
C TYR A 144 -1.74 -1.73 -22.38
N ARG A 145 -1.74 -1.48 -23.69
CA ARG A 145 -2.05 -2.52 -24.67
C ARG A 145 -0.90 -3.51 -24.88
N LYS A 146 0.35 -3.05 -24.88
CA LYS A 146 1.50 -3.93 -25.16
C LYS A 146 2.08 -4.58 -23.91
N ARG A 147 2.21 -3.86 -22.80
CA ARG A 147 2.84 -4.40 -21.59
C ARG A 147 1.83 -5.06 -20.65
N LEU A 148 0.62 -4.50 -20.53
CA LEU A 148 -0.45 -5.04 -19.66
C LEU A 148 -1.51 -5.88 -20.40
N ASN A 149 -1.32 -6.08 -21.71
CA ASN A 149 -2.19 -6.91 -22.55
C ASN A 149 -3.67 -6.48 -22.53
N PHE A 150 -3.89 -5.16 -22.60
CA PHE A 150 -5.23 -4.61 -22.78
C PHE A 150 -5.76 -4.83 -24.20
N THR A 151 -7.04 -5.20 -24.30
CA THR A 151 -7.78 -5.09 -25.56
C THR A 151 -8.05 -3.63 -25.90
N ALA A 152 -8.43 -3.34 -27.15
CA ALA A 152 -8.80 -1.98 -27.54
C ALA A 152 -10.02 -1.46 -26.74
N GLY A 153 -10.96 -2.33 -26.40
CA GLY A 153 -12.14 -1.97 -25.62
C GLY A 153 -11.80 -1.70 -24.15
N GLU A 154 -10.95 -2.53 -23.53
CA GLU A 154 -10.50 -2.29 -22.16
C GLU A 154 -9.70 -0.99 -22.04
N PHE A 155 -8.86 -0.66 -23.02
CA PHE A 155 -8.09 0.58 -23.04
C PHE A 155 -9.01 1.80 -23.18
N ARG A 156 -9.94 1.78 -24.15
CA ARG A 156 -10.94 2.83 -24.33
C ARG A 156 -11.76 3.05 -23.06
N ALA A 157 -12.15 1.96 -22.38
CA ALA A 157 -12.91 2.04 -21.15
C ALA A 157 -12.19 2.87 -20.09
N ILE A 158 -10.91 2.60 -19.82
CA ILE A 158 -10.16 3.33 -18.78
C ILE A 158 -9.74 4.74 -19.22
N ALA A 159 -9.49 4.94 -20.51
CA ALA A 159 -8.92 6.19 -21.02
C ALA A 159 -9.98 7.23 -21.40
N GLU A 160 -11.17 6.79 -21.81
CA GLU A 160 -12.19 7.63 -22.44
C GLU A 160 -13.59 7.42 -21.83
N ASP A 161 -14.05 6.18 -21.66
CA ASP A 161 -15.47 5.91 -21.35
C ASP A 161 -15.80 6.11 -19.85
N MET A 162 -14.92 5.66 -18.95
CA MET A 162 -15.14 5.82 -17.51
C MET A 162 -14.78 7.24 -17.06
N LEU A 163 -15.71 7.91 -16.37
CA LEU A 163 -15.50 9.27 -15.89
C LEU A 163 -14.61 9.27 -14.63
N PRO A 164 -13.69 10.24 -14.46
CA PRO A 164 -13.00 10.45 -13.19
C PRO A 164 -13.99 10.60 -12.02
N ASN A 165 -13.65 10.05 -10.86
CA ASN A 165 -14.50 10.02 -9.66
C ASN A 165 -15.84 9.27 -9.80
N SER A 166 -16.09 8.59 -10.92
CA SER A 166 -17.31 7.76 -11.11
C SER A 166 -17.37 6.56 -10.17
N ARG A 167 -16.24 6.19 -9.54
CA ARG A 167 -16.06 4.93 -8.80
C ARG A 167 -16.25 3.69 -9.67
N GLN A 168 -16.23 3.85 -10.98
CA GLN A 168 -16.16 2.71 -11.90
C GLN A 168 -14.77 2.11 -11.86
N LEU A 169 -14.70 0.78 -11.87
CA LEU A 169 -13.46 0.02 -11.86
C LEU A 169 -13.49 -1.01 -12.99
N LEU A 170 -12.42 -1.08 -13.77
CA LEU A 170 -12.18 -2.20 -14.68
C LEU A 170 -11.47 -3.32 -13.90
N ILE A 171 -12.15 -4.44 -13.71
CA ILE A 171 -11.56 -5.67 -13.16
C ILE A 171 -11.18 -6.57 -14.32
N LYS A 172 -9.88 -6.83 -14.48
CA LYS A 172 -9.30 -7.72 -15.48
C LYS A 172 -8.78 -9.00 -14.83
N ARG A 173 -9.20 -10.14 -15.35
CA ARG A 173 -8.66 -11.47 -15.02
C ARG A 173 -8.28 -12.21 -16.30
N HIS A 174 -7.67 -13.39 -16.17
CA HIS A 174 -7.31 -14.19 -17.34
C HIS A 174 -8.55 -14.55 -18.18
N GLY A 175 -8.63 -14.00 -19.39
CA GLY A 175 -9.66 -14.33 -20.39
C GLY A 175 -10.95 -13.49 -20.31
N SER A 176 -11.12 -12.62 -19.32
CA SER A 176 -12.31 -11.78 -19.20
C SER A 176 -12.05 -10.52 -18.38
N SER A 177 -12.79 -9.47 -18.71
CA SER A 177 -12.82 -8.23 -17.94
C SER A 177 -14.26 -7.78 -17.72
N ALA A 178 -14.50 -7.13 -16.59
CA ALA A 178 -15.77 -6.54 -16.24
C ALA A 178 -15.54 -5.11 -15.77
N ILE A 179 -16.43 -4.20 -16.17
CA ILE A 179 -16.52 -2.87 -15.56
C ILE A 179 -17.58 -3.00 -14.47
N ILE A 180 -17.22 -2.60 -13.26
CA ILE A 180 -18.15 -2.55 -12.14
C ILE A 180 -18.36 -1.10 -11.72
N ASP A 181 -19.57 -0.81 -11.24
CA ASP A 181 -19.87 0.43 -10.55
C ASP A 181 -19.70 0.19 -9.06
N PHE A 182 -18.67 0.79 -8.45
CA PHE A 182 -18.40 0.64 -7.02
C PHE A 182 -19.18 1.68 -6.23
N ASP A 183 -20.50 1.49 -6.20
CA ASP A 183 -21.41 2.39 -5.53
C ASP A 183 -21.28 2.28 -4.00
N LEU A 184 -20.77 3.36 -3.40
CA LEU A 184 -20.65 3.53 -1.96
C LEU A 184 -21.69 4.53 -1.41
N SER A 185 -22.71 4.89 -2.19
CA SER A 185 -23.76 5.83 -1.78
C SER A 185 -24.53 5.39 -0.54
N ALA A 186 -24.59 4.08 -0.28
CA ALA A 186 -25.21 3.50 0.91
C ALA A 186 -24.30 3.50 2.16
N LEU A 187 -23.04 3.93 2.05
CA LEU A 187 -22.02 3.91 3.11
C LEU A 187 -21.27 5.26 3.26
N PRO A 188 -21.96 6.43 3.20
CA PRO A 188 -21.30 7.73 3.16
C PRO A 188 -20.43 8.00 4.40
N GLU A 189 -20.85 7.51 5.55
CA GLU A 189 -20.19 7.69 6.83
C GLU A 189 -18.87 6.90 6.90
N PHE A 190 -18.82 5.72 6.29
CA PHE A 190 -17.59 4.93 6.19
C PHE A 190 -16.60 5.54 5.21
N VAL A 191 -17.08 6.12 4.10
CA VAL A 191 -16.24 6.84 3.13
C VAL A 191 -15.61 8.08 3.78
N ALA A 192 -16.34 8.78 4.64
CA ALA A 192 -15.83 9.96 5.33
C ALA A 192 -14.67 9.64 6.28
N ILE A 193 -14.76 8.53 7.03
CA ILE A 193 -13.70 8.07 7.94
C ILE A 193 -12.41 7.73 7.16
N LEU A 194 -12.54 7.23 5.92
CA LEU A 194 -11.40 6.86 5.09
C LEU A 194 -10.73 8.06 4.38
N SER A 195 -11.27 9.27 4.52
CA SER A 195 -10.72 10.48 3.91
C SER A 195 -9.40 10.91 4.58
N SER A 196 -8.32 10.95 3.81
CA SER A 196 -7.02 11.50 4.21
C SER A 196 -6.84 12.98 3.83
N ARG A 197 -7.93 13.67 3.45
CA ARG A 197 -7.87 15.10 3.12
C ARG A 197 -7.43 15.92 4.34
N LYS A 198 -6.61 16.95 4.13
CA LYS A 198 -6.14 17.84 5.21
C LYS A 198 -7.27 18.43 6.05
N SER A 199 -8.41 18.74 5.41
CA SER A 199 -9.61 19.24 6.09
C SER A 199 -10.21 18.20 7.04
N SER A 200 -10.48 16.99 6.53
CA SER A 200 -10.99 15.86 7.32
C SER A 200 -10.07 15.51 8.50
N VAL A 201 -8.75 15.42 8.24
CA VAL A 201 -7.76 15.15 9.28
C VAL A 201 -7.76 16.28 10.33
N GLY A 202 -7.74 17.53 9.90
CA GLY A 202 -7.79 18.68 10.79
C GLY A 202 -9.08 18.73 11.63
N PHE A 203 -10.21 18.27 11.10
CA PHE A 203 -11.46 18.17 11.85
C PHE A 203 -11.40 17.10 12.93
N VAL A 204 -10.91 15.90 12.60
CA VAL A 204 -10.70 14.82 13.59
C VAL A 204 -9.74 15.27 14.69
N GLU A 205 -8.65 15.97 14.36
CA GLU A 205 -7.72 16.51 15.37
C GLU A 205 -8.39 17.51 16.32
N ARG A 206 -9.28 18.38 15.84
CA ARG A 206 -10.06 19.29 16.70
C ARG A 206 -11.01 18.53 17.63
N LEU A 207 -11.66 17.48 17.12
CA LEU A 207 -12.53 16.64 17.93
C LEU A 207 -11.75 15.88 18.99
N ARG A 208 -10.60 15.29 18.65
CA ARG A 208 -9.71 14.62 19.60
C ARG A 208 -9.20 15.57 20.69
N ALA A 209 -8.86 16.80 20.33
CA ALA A 209 -8.45 17.82 21.31
C ALA A 209 -9.57 18.18 22.32
N THR A 210 -10.84 18.03 21.93
CA THR A 210 -12.00 18.39 22.76
C THR A 210 -12.55 17.19 23.55
N HIS A 211 -12.55 16.01 22.93
CA HIS A 211 -13.23 14.80 23.44
C HIS A 211 -12.26 13.69 23.86
N GLY A 212 -10.95 13.86 23.66
CA GLY A 212 -9.91 12.87 23.94
C GLY A 212 -9.62 11.95 22.75
N ASP A 213 -8.65 11.06 22.92
CA ASP A 213 -8.18 10.17 21.83
C ASP A 213 -9.06 8.95 21.58
N ASP A 214 -9.91 8.57 22.54
CA ASP A 214 -10.80 7.41 22.41
C ASP A 214 -11.82 7.64 21.28
N PRO A 215 -11.80 6.83 20.20
CA PRO A 215 -12.77 6.94 19.11
C PRO A 215 -14.23 6.92 19.56
N ALA A 216 -14.56 6.20 20.65
CA ALA A 216 -15.92 6.19 21.16
C ALA A 216 -16.40 7.58 21.62
N ALA A 217 -15.48 8.47 21.98
CA ALA A 217 -15.78 9.82 22.46
C ALA A 217 -15.94 10.87 21.34
N TRP A 218 -15.20 10.74 20.23
CA TRP A 218 -15.21 11.74 19.15
C TRP A 218 -15.86 11.26 17.84
N LEU A 219 -15.91 9.96 17.57
CA LEU A 219 -16.44 9.42 16.32
C LEU A 219 -17.93 9.75 16.11
N PRO A 220 -18.82 9.66 17.12
CA PRO A 220 -20.23 10.03 16.91
C PRO A 220 -20.40 11.49 16.46
N GLU A 221 -19.61 12.41 17.00
CA GLU A 221 -19.63 13.83 16.63
C GLU A 221 -19.09 14.04 15.20
N PHE A 222 -18.00 13.35 14.84
CA PHE A 222 -17.49 13.33 13.46
C PHE A 222 -18.58 12.86 12.48
N MET A 223 -19.26 11.75 12.81
CA MET A 223 -20.27 11.14 11.95
C MET A 223 -21.55 11.98 11.83
N ALA A 224 -21.87 12.81 12.83
CA ALA A 224 -22.98 13.74 12.74
C ALA A 224 -22.69 14.93 11.80
N ARG A 225 -21.41 15.26 11.60
CA ARG A 225 -20.97 16.55 11.02
C ARG A 225 -20.03 16.42 9.84
N PHE A 226 -19.70 15.21 9.38
CA PHE A 226 -18.73 15.01 8.30
C PHE A 226 -19.11 15.71 6.98
N HIS A 227 -20.41 15.94 6.76
CA HIS A 227 -20.91 16.68 5.60
C HIS A 227 -20.48 18.16 5.60
N GLU A 228 -20.23 18.76 6.77
CA GLU A 228 -19.73 20.15 6.91
C GLU A 228 -18.37 20.35 6.23
N GLU A 229 -17.66 19.26 5.89
CA GLU A 229 -16.32 19.26 5.28
C GLU A 229 -16.30 18.72 3.83
N VAL A 230 -17.47 18.29 3.30
CA VAL A 230 -17.59 17.75 1.91
C VAL A 230 -17.96 18.84 0.90
N GLU A 231 -18.53 19.97 1.35
CA GLU A 231 -18.77 21.19 0.54
C GLU A 231 -17.55 22.12 0.51
#